data_AF-A0A353HBF9-F1
#
_entry.id   AF-A0A353HBF9-F1
#
_cell.length_a   1.000
_cell.length_b   1.000
_cell.length_c   1.000
_cell.angle_alpha   90.00
_cell.angle_beta   90.00
_cell.angle_gamma   90.00
#
_symmetry.space_group_name_H-M   'P 1'
#
loop_
_entity.id
_entity.type
_entity.pdbx_description
1 polymer ?
#
loop_
_entity_poly.entity_id
_entity_poly.type
_entity_poly.pdbx_seq_one_letter_code
_entity_poly.pdbx_strand_id
1 'polypeptide(L)' 'MRSADNWKDYSVISTGDGYKLERWGNVVLLRPDPQVIWKSSFDMEKYPALNAVYRRSESGGGKWEYKKSFPAEWV' A
#
# COMPACT_ATOMS: atom_id res chain seq x y z
N MET A 1 19.88 -13.89 8.42
CA MET A 1 18.57 -13.34 7.99
C MET A 1 17.89 -12.80 9.23
N ARG A 2 17.42 -11.54 9.21
CA ARG A 2 16.66 -10.95 10.32
C ARG A 2 15.23 -10.74 9.82
N SER A 3 14.26 -11.33 10.51
CA SER A 3 12.83 -11.18 10.23
C SER A 3 12.20 -10.28 11.28
N ALA A 4 11.24 -9.46 10.86
CA ALA A 4 10.56 -8.47 11.70
C ALA A 4 9.20 -9.02 12.17
N ASP A 5 9.20 -10.16 12.83
CA ASP A 5 7.98 -10.94 13.11
C ASP A 5 7.10 -10.34 14.23
N ASN A 6 7.62 -9.36 14.99
CA ASN A 6 6.93 -8.78 16.15
C ASN A 6 6.12 -7.51 15.82
N TRP A 7 6.03 -7.13 14.55
CA TRP A 7 5.30 -5.93 14.14
C TRP A 7 3.79 -6.24 14.11
N LYS A 8 3.03 -5.67 15.05
CA LYS A 8 1.58 -5.86 15.14
C LYS A 8 0.82 -4.86 14.27
N ASP A 9 1.34 -3.65 14.19
CA ASP A 9 0.67 -2.55 13.49
C ASP A 9 1.02 -2.49 12.01
N TYR A 10 2.09 -3.15 11.56
CA TYR A 10 2.43 -3.15 10.14
C TYR A 10 2.60 -4.53 9.57
N SER A 11 2.01 -4.74 8.39
CA SER A 11 2.15 -5.98 7.63
C SER A 11 2.00 -5.71 6.15
N VAL A 12 2.81 -6.37 5.32
CA VAL A 12 2.59 -6.44 3.88
C VAL A 12 1.55 -7.52 3.60
N ILE A 13 0.43 -7.14 3.01
CA ILE A 13 -0.67 -8.06 2.66
C ILE A 13 -0.35 -8.77 1.34
N SER A 14 0.07 -8.01 0.34
CA SER A 14 0.37 -8.53 -1.00
C SER A 14 1.35 -7.63 -1.75
N THR A 15 1.99 -8.18 -2.78
CA THR A 15 2.85 -7.48 -3.72
C THR A 15 2.60 -8.00 -5.12
N GLY A 16 2.62 -7.11 -6.11
CA GLY A 16 2.59 -7.48 -7.51
C GLY A 16 2.40 -6.27 -8.42
N ASP A 17 2.69 -6.43 -9.71
CA ASP A 17 2.51 -5.42 -10.75
C ASP A 17 3.17 -4.07 -10.42
N GLY A 18 4.32 -4.08 -9.73
CA GLY A 18 5.02 -2.87 -9.31
C GLY A 18 4.43 -2.17 -8.08
N TYR A 19 3.54 -2.83 -7.34
CA TYR A 19 2.90 -2.29 -6.15
C TYR A 19 3.03 -3.20 -4.92
N LYS A 20 2.93 -2.56 -3.76
CA LYS A 20 2.87 -3.19 -2.44
C LYS A 20 1.61 -2.73 -1.70
N LEU A 21 0.82 -3.70 -1.25
CA LEU A 21 -0.37 -3.50 -0.43
C LEU A 21 0.01 -3.68 1.05
N GLU A 22 -0.11 -2.61 1.83
CA GLU A 22 0.39 -2.54 3.21
C GLU A 22 -0.73 -2.18 4.16
N ARG A 23 -0.74 -2.81 5.34
CA ARG A 23 -1.57 -2.42 6.47
C ARG A 23 -0.72 -1.69 7.50
N TRP A 24 -1.24 -0.58 7.99
CA TRP A 24 -0.70 0.28 9.04
C TRP A 24 -1.81 0.54 10.08
N GLY A 25 -1.84 -0.26 11.14
CA GLY A 25 -2.93 -0.33 12.10
C GLY A 25 -4.23 -0.71 11.39
N ASN A 26 -5.11 0.28 11.26
CA ASN A 26 -6.42 0.18 10.61
C ASN A 26 -6.45 0.81 9.20
N VAL A 27 -5.31 1.28 8.69
CA VAL A 27 -5.18 1.92 7.38
C VAL A 27 -4.51 0.97 6.41
N VAL A 28 -5.08 0.78 5.24
CA VAL A 28 -4.48 0.00 4.15
C VAL A 28 -4.10 0.92 3.00
N LEU A 29 -2.84 0.83 2.58
CA LEU A 29 -2.26 1.66 1.53
C LEU A 29 -1.75 0.81 0.40
N LEU A 30 -1.91 1.29 -0.83
CA LEU A 30 -1.27 0.75 -2.01
C LEU A 30 -0.18 1.71 -2.48
N ARG A 31 1.08 1.29 -2.40
CA ARG A 31 2.23 2.11 -2.77
C ARG A 31 3.02 1.46 -3.93
N PRO A 32 3.57 2.27 -4.84
CA PRO A 32 4.44 1.76 -5.89
C PRO A 32 5.76 1.32 -5.28
N ASP A 33 6.19 0.11 -5.62
CA ASP A 33 7.45 -0.48 -5.23
C ASP A 33 8.17 -1.00 -6.49
N PRO A 34 9.21 -0.28 -6.97
CA PRO A 34 9.89 -0.65 -8.21
C PRO A 34 10.65 -1.98 -8.12
N GLN A 35 10.84 -2.54 -6.92
CA GLN A 35 11.49 -3.85 -6.75
C GLN A 35 10.51 -5.01 -6.93
N VAL A 36 9.20 -4.75 -6.95
CA VAL A 36 8.15 -5.75 -7.18
C VAL A 36 7.99 -5.97 -8.67
N ILE A 37 8.73 -6.94 -9.21
CA ILE A 37 8.77 -7.25 -10.65
C ILE A 37 7.86 -8.41 -11.07
N TRP A 38 7.19 -9.05 -10.11
CA TRP A 38 6.26 -10.16 -10.35
C TRP A 38 4.81 -9.68 -10.50
N LYS A 39 3.96 -10.56 -11.04
CA LYS A 39 2.52 -10.31 -11.19
C LYS A 39 1.77 -10.43 -9.87
N SER A 40 0.76 -9.60 -9.69
CA SER A 40 -0.17 -9.72 -8.58
C SER A 40 -1.08 -10.94 -8.80
N SER A 41 -1.42 -11.62 -7.72
CA SER A 41 -2.38 -12.73 -7.73
C SER A 41 -3.83 -12.26 -7.86
N PHE A 42 -4.10 -10.98 -7.57
CA PHE A 42 -5.42 -10.35 -7.68
C PHE A 42 -5.31 -8.83 -7.91
N ASP A 43 -6.42 -8.19 -8.24
CA ASP A 43 -6.51 -6.74 -8.39
C ASP A 43 -6.44 -6.03 -7.02
N MET A 44 -5.25 -5.57 -6.63
CA MET A 44 -5.02 -4.92 -5.34
C MET A 44 -5.73 -3.56 -5.20
N GLU A 45 -6.07 -2.90 -6.30
CA GLU A 45 -6.82 -1.63 -6.26
C GLU A 45 -8.27 -1.83 -5.82
N LYS A 46 -8.80 -3.05 -5.99
CA LYS A 46 -10.14 -3.45 -5.53
C LYS A 46 -10.14 -4.07 -4.14
N TYR A 47 -9.01 -4.02 -3.42
CA TYR A 47 -8.93 -4.62 -2.10
C TYR A 47 -9.95 -3.96 -1.14
N PRO A 48 -10.87 -4.72 -0.52
CA PRO A 48 -12.00 -4.14 0.20
C PRO A 48 -11.64 -3.17 1.31
N ALA A 49 -10.48 -3.34 1.95
CA ALA A 49 -10.04 -2.48 3.06
C ALA A 49 -9.14 -1.32 2.61
N LEU A 50 -8.88 -1.13 1.32
CA LEU A 50 -7.98 -0.09 0.80
C LEU A 50 -8.45 1.32 1.17
N ASN A 51 -7.58 2.11 1.80
CA ASN A 51 -7.85 3.49 2.18
C ASN A 51 -7.32 4.49 1.15
N ALA A 52 -6.11 4.30 0.62
CA ALA A 52 -5.58 5.15 -0.44
C ALA A 52 -4.54 4.48 -1.33
N VAL A 53 -4.41 5.02 -2.54
CA VAL A 53 -3.40 4.63 -3.53
C VAL A 53 -2.45 5.79 -3.77
N TYR A 54 -1.14 5.56 -3.67
CA TYR A 54 -0.16 6.56 -4.09
C TYR A 54 0.11 6.42 -5.59
N ARG A 55 -0.25 7.45 -6.36
CA ARG A 55 0.01 7.52 -7.81
C ARG A 55 1.23 8.40 -8.03
N ARG A 56 2.32 7.82 -8.55
CA ARG A 56 3.49 8.60 -8.99
C ARG A 56 3.13 9.45 -10.20
N SER A 57 3.67 10.66 -10.25
CA SER A 57 3.64 11.50 -11.45
C SER A 57 4.91 11.28 -12.27
N GLU A 58 4.79 11.31 -13.60
CA GLU A 58 5.93 11.22 -14.52
C GLU A 58 6.88 12.44 -14.39
N SER A 59 6.34 13.59 -14.02
CA SER A 59 7.10 14.83 -13.75
C SER A 59 7.76 14.89 -12.37
N GLY A 60 7.71 13.79 -11.60
CA GLY A 60 8.25 13.71 -10.24
C GLY A 60 7.19 13.91 -9.16
N GLY A 61 7.43 13.33 -8.00
CA GLY A 61 6.46 13.29 -6.90
C GLY A 61 5.30 12.32 -7.14
N GLY A 62 4.14 12.64 -6.61
CA GLY A 62 2.94 11.83 -6.71
C GLY A 62 1.81 12.39 -5.85
N LYS A 63 0.64 11.77 -5.97
CA LYS A 63 -0.55 12.16 -5.21
C LYS A 63 -1.20 10.95 -4.58
N TRP A 64 -1.82 11.17 -3.43
CA TRP A 64 -2.69 10.20 -2.80
C TRP A 64 -4.09 10.29 -3.42
N GLU A 65 -4.61 9.15 -3.86
CA GLU A 65 -6.00 8.98 -4.22
C GLU A 65 -6.72 8.29 -3.04
N TYR A 66 -7.55 9.04 -2.34
CA TYR A 66 -8.27 8.57 -1.17
C TYR A 66 -9.55 7.82 -1.58
N LYS A 67 -9.71 6.59 -1.08
CA LYS A 67 -10.89 5.72 -1.28
C LYS A 67 -11.77 5.66 -0.04
N LYS A 68 -11.18 5.80 1.14
CA LYS A 68 -11.87 5.79 2.44
C LYS A 68 -11.34 6.88 3.35
N SER A 69 -12.06 7.12 4.44
CA SER A 69 -11.61 7.99 5.51
C SER A 69 -10.33 7.46 6.18
N PHE A 70 -9.62 8.41 6.77
CA PHE A 70 -8.40 8.20 7.53
C PHE A 70 -8.65 8.56 9.00
N PRO A 71 -7.86 8.01 9.93
CA PRO A 71 -7.78 8.54 11.29
C PRO A 71 -7.44 10.04 11.26
N ALA A 72 -7.99 10.83 12.20
CA ALA A 72 -7.78 12.27 12.23
C ALA A 72 -6.29 12.67 12.31
N GLU A 73 -5.45 11.82 12.89
CA GLU A 73 -4.00 12.02 13.00
C GLU A 73 -3.26 11.96 11.65
N TRP A 74 -3.92 11.51 10.59
CA TRP A 74 -3.34 11.29 9.25
C TRP A 74 -3.86 12.30 8.20
N VAL A 75 -4.71 13.24 8.61
CA VAL A 75 -5.34 14.25 7.74
C VAL A 75 -4.68 15.60 7.90
#